data_AF-A0A357XT13-F1
#
_entry.id   AF-A0A357XT13-F1
#
_cell.length_a   1.000
_cell.length_b   1.000
_cell.length_c   1.000
_cell.angle_alpha   90.00
_cell.angle_beta   90.00
_cell.angle_gamma   90.00
#
_symmetry.space_group_name_H-M   'P 1'
#
loop_
_entity.id
_entity.type
_entity.pdbx_description
1 polymer ?
#
loop_
_entity_poly.entity_id
_entity_poly.type
_entity_poly.pdbx_seq_one_letter_code
_entity_poly.pdbx_strand_id
1 'polypeptide(L)'
;MSKCLPFGGLTLAFLLGTTLAFCQEKAATETKIAAKIADELVARFAENDFSDTKMTRAMKEAKAGDIAQKLWEDFTKQFGEFVESKAVKTESVLEFKRVHEKCEFERGSVTFMVVVDKNDSIAGLFVVAVDEKTNKKVEKSDDVTTTLKDFFSEELRESNHLKWYTVKKRIADFPADQIDLSSPEASYATQKNLLVSDAKDRIEQLEKMTVGRGKMSERERKSLEETCSADFAKQYRNEFVVFEVFVLHDKLAFVFGLRTYDGLYDGNFFRKEGDEWLNNGNEQSMNAEEIGKQVDKFFGRLLKLEKMKKMVEEFMQGADESTNQRLTGKVTFADGTPVTSGLIVYSSPTFQARATIAKDGTYVIAGIVGSEIPPDDYTVYFKDTDEINAKYLSSETSGLRISIENGTHTVDFMVGKATEKPADESQQ
;
A
#
# COMPACT_ATOMS: atom_id res chain seq x y z
N MET A 1 -53.54 38.68 -55.47
CA MET A 1 -52.89 39.29 -54.29
C MET A 1 -53.13 38.38 -53.09
N SER A 2 -52.14 37.55 -52.77
CA SER A 2 -52.15 36.61 -51.67
C SER A 2 -51.67 37.26 -50.37
N LYS A 3 -52.32 36.94 -49.25
CA LYS A 3 -51.76 37.12 -47.90
C LYS A 3 -51.94 35.80 -47.13
N CYS A 4 -50.86 35.06 -46.95
CA CYS A 4 -50.76 33.97 -45.99
C CYS A 4 -50.16 34.51 -44.69
N LEU A 5 -50.86 34.33 -43.57
CA LEU A 5 -50.42 34.69 -42.22
C LEU A 5 -49.66 33.52 -41.57
N PRO A 6 -48.53 33.75 -40.86
CA PRO A 6 -47.79 32.71 -40.16
C PRO A 6 -48.35 32.50 -38.74
N PHE A 7 -49.17 31.47 -38.54
CA PHE A 7 -49.76 31.12 -37.23
C PHE A 7 -49.07 29.96 -36.50
N GLY A 8 -47.87 29.53 -36.94
CA GLY A 8 -47.23 28.29 -36.46
C GLY A 8 -46.22 28.40 -35.31
N GLY A 9 -45.79 29.60 -34.91
CA GLY A 9 -44.66 29.77 -33.97
C GLY A 9 -45.03 29.77 -32.47
N LEU A 10 -46.24 30.21 -32.13
CA LEU A 10 -46.63 30.45 -30.73
C LEU A 10 -46.98 29.15 -29.97
N THR A 11 -47.46 28.13 -30.68
CA THR A 11 -47.90 26.86 -30.10
C THR A 11 -46.73 25.95 -29.70
N LEU A 12 -45.58 26.06 -30.37
CA LEU A 12 -44.40 25.23 -30.10
C LEU A 12 -43.65 25.68 -28.84
N ALA A 13 -43.59 26.99 -28.58
CA ALA A 13 -42.98 27.53 -27.37
C ALA A 13 -43.75 27.18 -26.08
N PHE A 14 -45.09 27.09 -26.16
CA PHE A 14 -45.93 26.72 -25.01
C PHE A 14 -45.81 25.22 -24.66
N LEU A 15 -45.61 24.33 -25.65
CA LEU A 15 -45.40 22.90 -25.43
C LEU A 15 -44.01 22.55 -24.85
N LEU A 16 -42.98 23.32 -25.20
CA LEU A 16 -41.63 23.17 -24.63
C LEU A 16 -41.54 23.72 -23.19
N GLY A 17 -42.32 24.75 -22.85
CA GLY A 17 -42.36 25.29 -21.49
C GLY A 17 -43.01 24.35 -20.47
N THR A 18 -44.07 23.63 -20.86
CA THR A 18 -44.77 22.71 -19.94
C THR A 18 -44.00 21.43 -19.65
N THR A 19 -43.21 20.93 -20.60
CA THR A 19 -42.40 19.71 -20.42
C THR A 19 -41.23 19.91 -19.45
N LEU A 20 -40.62 21.10 -19.42
CA LEU A 20 -39.55 21.42 -18.47
C LEU A 20 -40.05 21.56 -17.02
N ALA A 21 -41.22 22.17 -16.82
CA ALA A 21 -41.81 22.33 -15.49
C ALA A 21 -42.16 20.96 -14.84
N PHE A 22 -42.74 20.04 -15.62
CA PHE A 22 -43.06 18.68 -15.15
C PHE A 22 -41.81 17.87 -14.76
N CYS A 23 -40.69 18.03 -15.47
CA CYS A 23 -39.44 17.34 -15.13
C CYS A 23 -38.84 17.83 -13.80
N GLN A 24 -38.91 19.14 -13.51
CA GLN A 24 -38.38 19.68 -12.25
C GLN A 24 -39.21 19.24 -11.04
N GLU A 25 -40.53 19.21 -11.17
CA GLU A 25 -41.43 18.78 -10.08
C GLU A 25 -41.26 17.30 -9.72
N LYS A 26 -41.10 16.43 -10.73
CA LYS A 26 -40.84 15.01 -10.51
C LYS A 26 -39.52 14.80 -9.77
N ALA A 27 -38.43 15.44 -10.21
CA ALA A 27 -37.13 15.31 -9.57
C ALA A 27 -37.12 15.81 -8.12
N ALA A 28 -37.83 16.90 -7.83
CA ALA A 28 -37.98 17.41 -6.47
C ALA A 28 -38.78 16.44 -5.57
N THR A 29 -39.81 15.80 -6.12
CA THR A 29 -40.62 14.82 -5.40
C THR A 29 -39.82 13.56 -5.05
N GLU A 30 -39.09 12.99 -6.02
CA GLU A 30 -38.23 11.82 -5.78
C GLU A 30 -37.15 12.11 -4.74
N THR A 31 -36.58 13.33 -4.75
CA THR A 31 -35.57 13.76 -3.78
C THR A 31 -36.13 13.79 -2.36
N LYS A 32 -37.38 14.27 -2.19
CA LYS A 32 -38.08 14.27 -0.90
C LYS A 32 -38.40 12.86 -0.40
N ILE A 33 -38.81 11.97 -1.30
CA ILE A 33 -39.09 10.56 -0.96
C ILE A 33 -37.81 9.87 -0.46
N ALA A 34 -36.70 10.01 -1.19
CA ALA A 34 -35.43 9.43 -0.79
C ALA A 34 -34.95 9.96 0.58
N ALA A 35 -35.04 11.28 0.80
CA ALA A 35 -34.68 11.88 2.08
C ALA A 35 -35.53 11.32 3.24
N LYS A 36 -36.84 11.15 3.02
CA LYS A 36 -37.74 10.53 4.00
C LYS A 36 -37.35 9.08 4.32
N ILE A 37 -36.94 8.30 3.32
CA ILE A 37 -36.51 6.91 3.51
C ILE A 37 -35.22 6.84 4.34
N ALA A 38 -34.28 7.76 4.11
CA ALA A 38 -33.05 7.84 4.90
C ALA A 38 -33.32 8.24 6.36
N ASP A 39 -34.18 9.23 6.57
CA ASP A 39 -34.64 9.66 7.91
C ASP A 39 -35.34 8.52 8.65
N GLU A 40 -36.27 7.82 8.01
CA GLU A 40 -36.95 6.63 8.57
C GLU A 40 -35.97 5.51 8.91
N LEU A 41 -34.92 5.31 8.11
CA LEU A 41 -33.89 4.29 8.40
C LEU A 41 -33.12 4.63 9.68
N VAL A 42 -32.67 5.87 9.82
CA VAL A 42 -31.90 6.31 10.99
C VAL A 42 -32.77 6.34 12.24
N ALA A 43 -34.03 6.78 12.14
CA ALA A 43 -34.98 6.72 13.24
C ALA A 43 -35.13 5.28 13.78
N ARG A 44 -35.17 4.28 12.89
CA ARG A 44 -35.24 2.87 13.28
C ARG A 44 -33.95 2.38 13.93
N PHE A 45 -32.78 2.82 13.46
CA PHE A 45 -31.51 2.52 14.13
C PHE A 45 -31.49 3.07 15.57
N ALA A 46 -31.99 4.29 15.77
CA ALA A 46 -32.12 4.88 17.11
C ALA A 46 -33.07 4.09 18.02
N GLU A 47 -34.08 3.42 17.46
CA GLU A 47 -35.00 2.52 18.16
C GLU A 47 -34.45 1.07 18.31
N ASN A 48 -33.21 0.81 17.88
CA ASN A 48 -32.61 -0.53 17.79
C ASN A 48 -33.40 -1.52 16.90
N ASP A 49 -34.16 -1.01 15.92
CA ASP A 49 -34.83 -1.81 14.90
C ASP A 49 -34.01 -1.85 13.60
N PHE A 50 -33.24 -2.91 13.43
CA PHE A 50 -32.41 -3.14 12.24
C PHE A 50 -33.10 -4.03 11.20
N SER A 51 -34.42 -4.20 11.27
CA SER A 51 -35.11 -5.12 10.35
C SER A 51 -35.18 -4.59 8.93
N ASP A 52 -35.10 -5.53 8.00
CA ASP A 52 -34.70 -5.36 6.61
C ASP A 52 -35.84 -4.89 5.66
N THR A 53 -36.92 -4.33 6.20
CA THR A 53 -38.21 -4.19 5.49
C THR A 53 -38.15 -3.30 4.24
N LYS A 54 -37.23 -2.35 4.18
CA LYS A 54 -37.00 -1.44 3.04
C LYS A 54 -35.71 -1.72 2.27
N MET A 55 -34.94 -2.74 2.65
CA MET A 55 -33.70 -3.09 1.97
C MET A 55 -33.98 -3.89 0.69
N THR A 56 -33.21 -3.64 -0.36
CA THR A 56 -33.22 -4.46 -1.56
C THR A 56 -32.86 -5.91 -1.23
N ARG A 57 -33.27 -6.86 -2.09
CA ARG A 57 -32.93 -8.28 -1.93
C ARG A 57 -31.41 -8.52 -1.75
N ALA A 58 -30.58 -7.82 -2.53
CA ALA A 58 -29.13 -7.93 -2.45
C ALA A 58 -28.59 -7.52 -1.06
N MET A 59 -29.10 -6.42 -0.50
CA MET A 59 -28.74 -5.95 0.85
C MET A 59 -29.16 -6.95 1.94
N LYS A 60 -30.35 -7.55 1.80
CA LYS A 60 -30.85 -8.60 2.71
C LYS A 60 -29.95 -9.83 2.69
N GLU A 61 -29.64 -10.33 1.49
CA GLU A 61 -28.76 -11.49 1.30
C GLU A 61 -27.34 -11.22 1.83
N ALA A 62 -26.86 -9.97 1.73
CA ALA A 62 -25.61 -9.51 2.31
C ALA A 62 -25.67 -9.28 3.84
N LYS A 63 -26.80 -9.56 4.49
CA LYS A 63 -27.03 -9.35 5.93
C LYS A 63 -26.75 -7.91 6.37
N ALA A 64 -27.18 -6.93 5.56
CA ALA A 64 -26.92 -5.53 5.87
C ALA A 64 -27.55 -5.04 7.18
N GLY A 65 -28.65 -5.66 7.64
CA GLY A 65 -29.22 -5.40 8.97
C GLY A 65 -28.23 -5.71 10.11
N ASP A 66 -27.63 -6.90 10.09
CA ASP A 66 -26.63 -7.33 11.10
C ASP A 66 -25.40 -6.40 11.09
N ILE A 67 -24.95 -5.99 9.90
CA ILE A 67 -23.81 -5.07 9.75
C ILE A 67 -24.18 -3.67 10.29
N ALA A 68 -25.36 -3.17 9.96
CA ALA A 68 -25.84 -1.88 10.44
C ALA A 68 -25.99 -1.85 11.96
N GLN A 69 -26.51 -2.93 12.56
CA GLN A 69 -26.58 -3.09 14.01
C GLN A 69 -25.20 -2.96 14.64
N LYS A 70 -24.22 -3.74 14.16
CA LYS A 70 -22.86 -3.70 14.72
C LYS A 70 -22.23 -2.32 14.58
N LEU A 71 -22.39 -1.67 13.42
CA LEU A 71 -21.89 -0.30 13.21
C LEU A 71 -22.53 0.69 14.18
N TRP A 72 -23.85 0.60 14.38
CA TRP A 72 -24.57 1.47 15.30
C TRP A 72 -24.11 1.26 16.75
N GLU A 73 -23.96 0.01 17.19
CA GLU A 73 -23.41 -0.32 18.51
C GLU A 73 -22.00 0.24 18.71
N ASP A 74 -21.13 0.12 17.71
CA ASP A 74 -19.77 0.68 17.73
C ASP A 74 -19.80 2.21 17.85
N PHE A 75 -20.69 2.89 17.12
CA PHE A 75 -20.85 4.34 17.21
C PHE A 75 -21.43 4.81 18.53
N THR A 76 -22.46 4.13 19.07
CA THR A 76 -22.99 4.46 20.39
C THR A 76 -21.93 4.26 21.48
N LYS A 77 -21.10 3.22 21.37
CA LYS A 77 -19.98 2.98 22.28
C LYS A 77 -18.91 4.09 22.17
N GLN A 78 -18.51 4.46 20.96
CA GLN A 78 -17.45 5.44 20.72
C GLN A 78 -17.91 6.88 21.02
N PHE A 79 -19.10 7.26 20.56
CA PHE A 79 -19.59 8.64 20.56
C PHE A 79 -20.69 8.91 21.59
N GLY A 80 -21.17 7.91 22.33
CA GLY A 80 -22.27 8.07 23.28
C GLY A 80 -23.63 7.93 22.61
N GLU A 81 -24.69 8.30 23.33
CA GLU A 81 -26.07 8.11 22.84
C GLU A 81 -26.36 8.95 21.59
N PHE A 82 -27.27 8.45 20.74
CA PHE A 82 -27.78 9.18 19.59
C PHE A 82 -28.65 10.37 20.06
N VAL A 83 -28.48 11.52 19.43
CA VAL A 83 -29.17 12.78 19.78
C VAL A 83 -30.20 13.14 18.72
N GLU A 84 -29.76 13.33 17.48
CA GLU A 84 -30.63 13.71 16.36
C GLU A 84 -30.00 13.35 15.01
N SER A 85 -30.81 13.34 13.95
CA SER A 85 -30.32 13.22 12.57
C SER A 85 -30.86 14.34 11.69
N LYS A 86 -30.10 14.67 10.65
CA LYS A 86 -30.50 15.63 9.63
C LYS A 86 -29.89 15.33 8.26
N ALA A 87 -30.74 15.33 7.24
CA ALA A 87 -30.31 15.32 5.85
C ALA A 87 -29.48 16.57 5.51
N VAL A 88 -28.23 16.37 5.07
CA VAL A 88 -27.31 17.46 4.71
C VAL A 88 -27.15 17.63 3.20
N LYS A 89 -27.31 16.55 2.43
CA LYS A 89 -27.16 16.58 0.97
C LYS A 89 -27.95 15.46 0.33
N THR A 90 -28.68 15.77 -0.75
CA THR A 90 -29.27 14.75 -1.62
C THR A 90 -28.81 14.97 -3.05
N GLU A 91 -28.34 13.91 -3.69
CA GLU A 91 -27.88 13.94 -5.07
C GLU A 91 -28.47 12.78 -5.88
N SER A 92 -28.67 13.00 -7.18
CA SER A 92 -29.12 11.97 -8.11
C SER A 92 -27.92 11.49 -8.93
N VAL A 93 -27.69 10.18 -8.93
CA VAL A 93 -26.63 9.55 -9.74
C VAL A 93 -27.25 8.40 -10.50
N LEU A 94 -27.41 8.57 -11.81
CA LEU A 94 -28.16 7.65 -12.67
C LEU A 94 -29.61 7.48 -12.16
N GLU A 95 -30.05 6.24 -11.96
CA GLU A 95 -31.38 5.90 -11.44
C GLU A 95 -31.44 5.83 -9.90
N PHE A 96 -30.36 6.21 -9.20
CA PHE A 96 -30.29 6.18 -7.74
C PHE A 96 -30.33 7.59 -7.15
N LYS A 97 -30.87 7.69 -5.94
CA LYS A 97 -30.75 8.86 -5.06
C LYS A 97 -29.80 8.53 -3.94
N ARG A 98 -28.85 9.43 -3.65
CA ARG A 98 -27.93 9.32 -2.52
C ARG A 98 -28.28 10.42 -1.53
N VAL A 99 -28.63 10.03 -0.32
CA VAL A 99 -28.94 10.94 0.77
C VAL A 99 -27.82 10.84 1.79
N HIS A 100 -27.19 11.98 2.09
CA HIS A 100 -26.21 12.11 3.15
C HIS A 100 -26.96 12.57 4.40
N GLU A 101 -27.05 11.70 5.39
CA GLU A 101 -27.76 11.88 6.65
C GLU A 101 -26.72 12.04 7.78
N LYS A 102 -26.62 13.25 8.34
CA LYS A 102 -25.72 13.51 9.47
C LYS A 102 -26.43 13.11 10.76
N CYS A 103 -25.86 12.16 11.48
CA CYS A 103 -26.31 11.67 12.77
C CYS A 103 -25.43 12.28 13.87
N GLU A 104 -26.03 13.00 14.78
CA GLU A 104 -25.39 13.62 15.93
C GLU A 104 -25.47 12.65 17.13
N PHE A 105 -24.33 12.42 17.76
CA PHE A 105 -24.17 11.70 19.02
C PHE A 105 -23.67 12.69 20.10
N GLU A 106 -23.63 12.26 21.36
CA GLU A 106 -23.20 13.10 22.49
C GLU A 106 -21.78 13.66 22.31
N ARG A 107 -20.85 12.83 21.82
CA ARG A 107 -19.40 13.11 21.71
C ARG A 107 -18.91 13.14 20.27
N GLY A 108 -19.80 13.10 19.28
CA GLY A 108 -19.41 13.08 17.88
C GLY A 108 -20.58 13.17 16.93
N SER A 109 -20.28 13.06 15.64
CA SER A 109 -21.27 12.92 14.59
C SER A 109 -20.76 11.99 13.51
N VAL A 110 -21.68 11.26 12.87
CA VAL A 110 -21.39 10.35 11.77
C VAL A 110 -22.29 10.73 10.60
N THR A 111 -21.75 10.83 9.39
CA THR A 111 -22.56 11.05 8.18
C THR A 111 -22.70 9.74 7.42
N PHE A 112 -23.94 9.23 7.34
CA PHE A 112 -24.28 8.09 6.51
C PHE A 112 -24.67 8.54 5.11
N MET A 113 -24.25 7.78 4.10
CA MET A 113 -24.81 7.88 2.76
C MET A 113 -25.76 6.70 2.53
N VAL A 114 -27.04 7.00 2.42
CA VAL A 114 -28.11 6.05 2.11
C VAL A 114 -28.40 6.12 0.61
N VAL A 115 -28.30 4.98 -0.08
CA VAL A 115 -28.59 4.88 -1.50
C VAL A 115 -29.96 4.27 -1.70
N VAL A 116 -30.87 5.02 -2.33
CA VAL A 116 -32.25 4.63 -2.61
C VAL A 116 -32.41 4.41 -4.12
N ASP A 117 -32.96 3.26 -4.49
CA ASP A 117 -33.24 2.92 -5.89
C ASP A 117 -34.57 3.51 -6.39
N LYS A 118 -34.91 3.28 -7.66
CA LYS A 118 -36.16 3.74 -8.27
C LYS A 118 -37.44 3.11 -7.70
N ASN A 119 -37.30 2.06 -6.88
CA ASN A 119 -38.41 1.37 -6.22
C ASN A 119 -38.53 1.79 -4.74
N ASP A 120 -37.94 2.93 -4.38
CA ASP A 120 -37.95 3.46 -3.00
C ASP A 120 -37.39 2.44 -1.99
N SER A 121 -36.42 1.64 -2.43
CA SER A 121 -35.74 0.62 -1.63
C SER A 121 -34.28 0.98 -1.38
N ILE A 122 -33.77 0.65 -0.20
CA ILE A 122 -32.38 0.91 0.20
C ILE A 122 -31.46 -0.09 -0.50
N ALA A 123 -30.67 0.41 -1.44
CA ALA A 123 -29.71 -0.34 -2.24
C ALA A 123 -28.27 -0.28 -1.67
N GLY A 124 -28.01 0.60 -0.70
CA GLY A 124 -26.70 0.71 -0.06
C GLY A 124 -26.71 1.63 1.16
N LEU A 125 -25.77 1.37 2.07
CA LEU A 125 -25.52 2.15 3.29
C LEU A 125 -24.01 2.27 3.48
N PHE A 126 -23.51 3.49 3.63
CA PHE A 126 -22.08 3.77 3.75
C PHE A 126 -21.82 4.82 4.84
N VAL A 127 -20.66 4.75 5.49
CA VAL A 127 -20.16 5.80 6.38
C VAL A 127 -19.22 6.69 5.56
N VAL A 128 -19.49 8.00 5.50
CA VAL A 128 -18.75 8.94 4.65
C VAL A 128 -17.87 9.89 5.46
N ALA A 129 -18.30 10.26 6.66
CA ALA A 129 -17.54 11.12 7.55
C ALA A 129 -17.83 10.78 9.00
N VAL A 130 -16.83 10.97 9.85
CA VAL A 130 -16.88 10.81 11.31
C VAL A 130 -16.19 12.03 11.90
N ASP A 131 -16.86 12.74 12.79
CA ASP A 131 -16.36 13.97 13.41
C ASP A 131 -16.56 13.88 14.92
N GLU A 132 -15.47 13.84 15.68
CA GLU A 132 -15.51 13.79 17.13
C GLU A 132 -15.73 15.21 17.70
N LYS A 133 -16.83 15.40 18.43
CA LYS A 133 -17.06 16.61 19.22
C LYS A 133 -16.11 16.57 20.40
N THR A 134 -14.90 17.05 20.17
CA THR A 134 -13.91 17.22 21.22
C THR A 134 -14.44 18.25 22.22
N ASN A 135 -15.06 17.78 23.31
CA ASN A 135 -15.36 18.59 24.50
C ASN A 135 -14.08 19.07 25.23
N LYS A 136 -12.91 18.79 24.67
CA LYS A 136 -11.64 19.38 25.09
C LYS A 136 -11.51 20.75 24.45
N LYS A 137 -11.52 21.77 25.30
CA LYS A 137 -10.79 23.04 25.08
C LYS A 137 -9.48 22.68 24.40
N VAL A 138 -9.33 23.04 23.13
CA VAL A 138 -8.27 22.56 22.25
C VAL A 138 -6.90 22.90 22.85
N GLU A 139 -6.30 21.94 23.55
CA GLU A 139 -4.85 21.80 23.59
C GLU A 139 -4.45 21.33 22.20
N LYS A 140 -4.06 22.30 21.37
CA LYS A 140 -3.65 22.11 19.99
C LYS A 140 -2.44 21.17 19.93
N SER A 141 -2.56 20.17 19.04
CA SER A 141 -1.47 19.43 18.38
C SER A 141 -0.93 18.15 19.02
N ASP A 142 -1.47 17.62 20.11
CA ASP A 142 -0.89 16.39 20.70
C ASP A 142 -1.54 15.09 20.20
N ASP A 143 -2.72 15.15 19.59
CA ASP A 143 -3.52 13.95 19.26
C ASP A 143 -3.03 13.20 18.01
N VAL A 144 -2.59 13.94 16.98
CA VAL A 144 -1.99 13.37 15.77
C VAL A 144 -0.64 12.76 16.08
N THR A 145 0.17 13.45 16.90
CA THR A 145 1.45 12.93 17.37
C THR A 145 1.22 11.67 18.20
N THR A 146 0.14 11.58 18.99
CA THR A 146 -0.20 10.37 19.76
C THR A 146 -0.64 9.21 18.86
N THR A 147 -1.51 9.47 17.88
CA THR A 147 -1.97 8.44 16.92
C THR A 147 -0.82 7.90 16.08
N LEU A 148 0.04 8.79 15.57
CA LEU A 148 1.22 8.38 14.80
C LEU A 148 2.24 7.69 15.71
N LYS A 149 2.39 8.14 16.96
CA LYS A 149 3.24 7.47 17.95
C LYS A 149 2.79 6.03 18.00
N ASP A 150 1.53 5.79 18.33
CA ASP A 150 0.98 4.45 18.57
C ASP A 150 0.99 3.57 17.32
N PHE A 151 1.08 4.16 16.13
CA PHE A 151 1.22 3.43 14.87
C PHE A 151 2.64 2.88 14.64
N PHE A 152 3.68 3.55 15.11
CA PHE A 152 5.04 2.98 15.05
C PHE A 152 5.19 1.92 16.13
N SER A 153 5.62 0.71 15.72
CA SER A 153 5.96 -0.34 16.66
C SER A 153 7.00 0.16 17.66
N GLU A 154 6.92 -0.31 18.92
CA GLU A 154 7.95 -0.04 19.92
C GLU A 154 9.36 -0.38 19.38
N GLU A 155 9.47 -1.43 18.56
CA GLU A 155 10.71 -1.84 17.89
C GLU A 155 11.33 -0.74 16.99
N LEU A 156 10.51 0.06 16.30
CA LEU A 156 10.97 1.20 15.50
C LEU A 156 11.43 2.37 16.38
N ARG A 157 10.68 2.64 17.45
CA ARG A 157 10.98 3.72 18.40
C ARG A 157 12.26 3.46 19.19
N GLU A 158 12.54 2.19 19.49
CA GLU A 158 13.74 1.77 20.22
C GLU A 158 14.98 1.62 19.32
N SER A 159 14.80 1.66 18.00
CA SER A 159 15.94 1.62 17.08
C SER A 159 16.73 2.93 17.15
N ASN A 160 18.04 2.84 17.42
CA ASN A 160 18.97 3.99 17.36
C ASN A 160 19.11 4.60 15.94
N HIS A 161 18.38 4.05 14.97
CA HIS A 161 18.46 4.38 13.56
C HIS A 161 17.37 5.34 13.10
N LEU A 162 16.28 5.48 13.87
CA LEU A 162 15.18 6.39 13.59
C LEU A 162 15.21 7.58 14.56
N LYS A 163 15.40 8.78 14.04
CA LYS A 163 15.16 10.03 14.78
C LYS A 163 13.78 10.55 14.43
N TRP A 164 13.01 10.90 15.44
CA TRP A 164 11.72 11.54 15.26
C TRP A 164 11.62 12.79 16.11
N TYR A 165 11.21 13.89 15.47
CA TYR A 165 10.91 15.14 16.14
C TYR A 165 9.80 15.91 15.42
N THR A 166 9.19 16.83 16.16
CA THR A 166 8.13 17.72 15.66
C THR A 166 8.70 19.13 15.54
N VAL A 167 8.44 19.80 14.41
CA VAL A 167 8.79 21.20 14.17
C VAL A 167 7.50 22.01 14.04
N LYS A 168 7.30 22.95 14.97
CA LYS A 168 6.14 23.87 14.96
C LYS A 168 6.55 25.22 14.39
N LYS A 169 6.59 25.33 13.06
CA LYS A 169 6.96 26.56 12.32
C LYS A 169 6.02 26.78 11.14
N ARG A 170 5.80 28.03 10.76
CA ARG A 170 5.13 28.36 9.49
C ARG A 170 6.13 28.20 8.34
N ILE A 171 5.64 27.92 7.13
CA ILE A 171 6.50 27.91 5.93
C ILE A 171 7.16 29.28 5.73
N ALA A 172 6.44 30.37 6.04
CA ALA A 172 6.98 31.73 6.02
C ALA A 172 8.08 32.01 7.06
N ASP A 173 8.26 31.15 8.08
CA ASP A 173 9.34 31.29 9.06
C ASP A 173 10.69 30.76 8.49
N PHE A 174 10.67 30.13 7.31
CA PHE A 174 11.86 29.73 6.56
C PHE A 174 12.20 30.80 5.49
N PRO A 175 13.49 31.04 5.20
CA PRO A 175 13.89 32.01 4.19
C PRO A 175 13.25 31.69 2.84
N ALA A 176 12.49 32.64 2.27
CA ALA A 176 11.82 32.45 0.99
C ALA A 176 12.70 32.83 -0.21
N ASP A 177 13.79 33.56 0.03
CA ASP A 177 14.74 34.08 -0.95
C ASP A 177 16.00 33.22 -1.08
N GLN A 178 16.12 32.16 -0.28
CA GLN A 178 17.28 31.26 -0.27
C GLN A 178 16.82 29.81 -0.36
N ILE A 179 17.54 29.02 -1.15
CA ILE A 179 17.38 27.56 -1.18
C ILE A 179 18.08 27.02 0.07
N ASP A 180 17.31 26.66 1.09
CA ASP A 180 17.83 26.00 2.29
C ASP A 180 17.47 24.51 2.26
N LEU A 181 18.51 23.68 2.13
CA LEU A 181 18.41 22.23 2.07
C LEU A 181 19.14 21.56 3.25
N SER A 182 19.48 22.33 4.29
CA SER A 182 20.32 21.88 5.40
C SER A 182 19.64 20.88 6.34
N SER A 183 18.30 20.88 6.36
CA SER A 183 17.48 19.92 7.11
C SER A 183 16.27 19.46 6.29
N PRO A 184 15.64 18.31 6.63
CA PRO A 184 14.47 17.82 5.91
C PRO A 184 13.30 18.81 5.90
N GLU A 185 13.00 19.44 7.04
CA GLU A 185 11.93 20.44 7.13
C GLU A 185 12.27 21.73 6.40
N ALA A 186 13.55 22.14 6.36
CA ALA A 186 13.99 23.27 5.55
C ALA A 186 13.82 22.96 4.06
N SER A 187 14.22 21.78 3.60
CA SER A 187 14.01 21.35 2.22
C SER A 187 12.53 21.28 1.84
N TYR A 188 11.69 20.81 2.76
CA TYR A 188 10.23 20.82 2.57
C TYR A 188 9.72 22.26 2.44
N ALA A 189 10.07 23.14 3.37
CA ALA A 189 9.64 24.53 3.34
C ALA A 189 10.14 25.26 2.09
N THR A 190 11.39 25.02 1.67
CA THR A 190 11.95 25.51 0.41
C THR A 190 11.10 25.09 -0.78
N GLN A 191 10.75 23.79 -0.92
CA GLN A 191 9.88 23.33 -2.00
C GLN A 191 8.54 24.04 -2.01
N LYS A 192 7.90 24.18 -0.84
CA LYS A 192 6.61 24.87 -0.76
C LYS A 192 6.73 26.37 -1.01
N ASN A 193 7.84 27.00 -0.65
CA ASN A 193 8.13 28.39 -0.98
C ASN A 193 8.34 28.59 -2.49
N LEU A 194 8.92 27.62 -3.18
CA LEU A 194 9.07 27.61 -4.64
C LEU A 194 7.73 27.48 -5.36
N LEU A 195 6.72 26.84 -4.77
CA LEU A 195 5.36 26.84 -5.34
C LEU A 195 4.79 28.25 -5.50
N VAL A 196 5.32 29.23 -4.75
CA VAL A 196 4.88 30.64 -4.72
C VAL A 196 5.68 31.55 -5.67
N SER A 197 6.76 31.06 -6.29
CA SER A 197 7.56 31.86 -7.25
C SER A 197 6.96 31.85 -8.66
N ASP A 198 7.56 32.63 -9.58
CA ASP A 198 7.23 32.56 -11.00
C ASP A 198 7.37 31.11 -11.51
N ALA A 199 6.42 30.69 -12.36
CA ALA A 199 6.28 29.30 -12.78
C ALA A 199 7.52 28.75 -13.49
N LYS A 200 8.25 29.60 -14.23
CA LYS A 200 9.42 29.17 -15.00
C LYS A 200 10.63 28.94 -14.09
N ASP A 201 10.90 29.87 -13.17
CA ASP A 201 11.99 29.75 -12.20
C ASP A 201 11.75 28.59 -11.23
N ARG A 202 10.48 28.32 -10.92
CA ARG A 202 10.05 27.20 -10.07
C ARG A 202 10.42 25.83 -10.64
N ILE A 203 10.12 25.56 -11.91
CA ILE A 203 10.34 24.24 -12.52
C ILE A 203 11.83 23.90 -12.51
N GLU A 204 12.69 24.85 -12.89
CA GLU A 204 14.13 24.63 -12.93
C GLU A 204 14.69 24.34 -11.52
N GLN A 205 14.20 25.04 -10.50
CA GLN A 205 14.66 24.83 -9.13
C GLN A 205 14.15 23.51 -8.54
N LEU A 206 12.90 23.11 -8.82
CA LEU A 206 12.37 21.81 -8.39
C LEU A 206 13.09 20.64 -9.06
N GLU A 207 13.46 20.77 -10.34
CA GLU A 207 14.27 19.75 -11.04
C GLU A 207 15.65 19.58 -10.39
N LYS A 208 16.31 20.66 -9.98
CA LYS A 208 17.61 20.61 -9.28
C LYS A 208 17.48 19.99 -7.88
N MET A 209 16.34 20.16 -7.23
CA MET A 209 16.09 19.68 -5.87
C MET A 209 15.59 18.24 -5.79
N THR A 210 15.49 17.51 -6.91
CA THR A 210 14.96 16.14 -6.92
C THR A 210 16.05 15.12 -7.29
N VAL A 211 16.27 14.11 -6.44
CA VAL A 211 17.28 13.06 -6.69
C VAL A 211 16.81 12.12 -7.79
N GLY A 212 17.70 11.85 -8.75
CA GLY A 212 17.54 10.75 -9.71
C GLY A 212 16.38 10.90 -10.70
N ARG A 213 15.63 12.00 -10.64
CA ARG A 213 14.58 12.31 -11.60
C ARG A 213 15.22 13.06 -12.76
N GLY A 214 14.99 12.57 -13.99
CA GLY A 214 15.33 13.33 -15.19
C GLY A 214 14.50 14.61 -15.28
N LYS A 215 14.60 15.33 -16.41
CA LYS A 215 13.73 16.48 -16.67
C LYS A 215 12.27 16.09 -16.51
N MET A 216 11.52 16.93 -15.81
CA MET A 216 10.09 16.78 -15.60
C MET A 216 9.39 16.71 -16.96
N SER A 217 8.39 15.83 -17.08
CA SER A 217 7.65 15.69 -18.34
C SER A 217 6.85 16.97 -18.64
N GLU A 218 6.60 17.24 -19.92
CA GLU A 218 5.82 18.42 -20.34
C GLU A 218 4.43 18.47 -19.69
N ARG A 219 3.83 17.30 -19.46
CA ARG A 219 2.53 17.17 -18.79
C ARG A 219 2.61 17.61 -17.32
N GLU A 220 3.64 17.18 -16.60
CA GLU A 220 3.87 17.55 -15.20
C GLU A 220 4.16 19.06 -15.08
N ARG A 221 4.99 19.60 -15.98
CA ARG A 221 5.29 21.04 -16.06
C ARG A 221 4.02 21.86 -16.25
N LYS A 222 3.21 21.51 -17.24
CA LYS A 222 1.92 22.16 -17.52
C LYS A 222 0.95 22.04 -16.34
N SER A 223 0.88 20.87 -15.70
CA SER A 223 0.06 20.71 -14.49
C SER A 223 0.52 21.66 -13.37
N LEU A 224 1.83 21.76 -13.12
CA LEU A 224 2.38 22.67 -12.10
C LEU A 224 2.06 24.15 -12.43
N GLU A 225 2.15 24.53 -13.70
CA GLU A 225 1.75 25.86 -14.18
C GLU A 225 0.26 26.15 -13.92
N GLU A 226 -0.62 25.18 -14.14
CA GLU A 226 -2.08 25.33 -14.01
C GLU A 226 -2.58 25.28 -12.55
N THR A 227 -1.89 24.58 -11.64
CA THR A 227 -2.44 24.24 -10.31
C THR A 227 -2.11 25.26 -9.21
N CYS A 228 -1.19 26.21 -9.45
CA CYS A 228 -0.73 27.15 -8.42
C CYS A 228 -1.16 28.59 -8.72
N SER A 229 -2.27 29.02 -8.12
CA SER A 229 -2.64 30.44 -8.09
C SER A 229 -1.84 31.18 -7.01
N ALA A 230 -1.62 32.48 -7.19
CA ALA A 230 -0.98 33.34 -6.20
C ALA A 230 -1.72 33.33 -4.85
N ASP A 231 -3.05 33.17 -4.88
CA ASP A 231 -3.89 33.08 -3.68
C ASP A 231 -3.67 31.77 -2.92
N PHE A 232 -3.60 30.63 -3.63
CA PHE A 232 -3.28 29.33 -3.03
C PHE A 232 -1.91 29.35 -2.34
N ALA A 233 -0.93 29.95 -3.01
CA ALA A 233 0.43 30.09 -2.50
C ALA A 233 0.53 30.99 -1.26
N LYS A 234 -0.23 32.10 -1.23
CA LYS A 234 -0.30 33.01 -0.07
C LYS A 234 -0.98 32.36 1.13
N GLN A 235 -1.99 31.53 0.89
CA GLN A 235 -2.65 30.75 1.93
C GLN A 235 -1.64 29.76 2.55
N TYR A 236 -0.95 28.98 1.73
CA TYR A 236 0.02 27.98 2.18
C TYR A 236 1.17 28.55 3.04
N ARG A 237 1.71 29.72 2.70
CA ARG A 237 2.83 30.34 3.44
C ARG A 237 2.50 30.69 4.89
N ASN A 238 1.26 31.12 5.14
CA ASN A 238 0.86 31.66 6.43
C ASN A 238 0.28 30.61 7.39
N GLU A 239 0.08 29.38 6.91
CA GLU A 239 -0.45 28.31 7.73
C GLU A 239 0.59 27.77 8.71
N PHE A 240 0.12 27.48 9.92
CA PHE A 240 0.91 26.77 10.93
C PHE A 240 1.05 25.33 10.48
N VAL A 241 2.23 25.00 9.96
CA VAL A 241 2.55 23.63 9.60
C VAL A 241 3.23 22.99 10.80
N VAL A 242 2.54 22.03 11.42
CA VAL A 242 3.22 21.09 12.29
C VAL A 242 3.91 20.12 11.35
N PHE A 243 5.24 20.21 11.25
CA PHE A 243 6.03 19.19 10.59
C PHE A 243 6.31 18.11 11.59
N GLU A 244 6.07 16.90 11.19
CA GLU A 244 6.60 15.74 11.87
C GLU A 244 7.66 15.15 10.94
N VAL A 245 8.85 14.94 11.49
CA VAL A 245 10.03 14.59 10.72
C VAL A 245 10.56 13.25 11.21
N PHE A 246 10.59 12.27 10.31
CA PHE A 246 11.23 10.99 10.53
C PHE A 246 12.54 10.95 9.77
N VAL A 247 13.66 10.74 10.44
CA VAL A 247 14.98 10.61 9.83
C VAL A 247 15.52 9.21 10.10
N LEU A 248 15.80 8.47 9.04
CA LEU A 248 16.36 7.13 9.08
C LEU A 248 17.84 7.18 8.65
N HIS A 249 18.73 6.74 9.53
CA HIS A 249 20.19 6.67 9.34
C HIS A 249 20.86 7.96 8.86
N ASP A 250 20.30 9.13 9.18
CA ASP A 250 20.77 10.43 8.69
C ASP A 250 20.89 10.52 7.15
N LYS A 251 20.19 9.66 6.41
CA LYS A 251 20.27 9.54 4.95
C LYS A 251 18.92 9.63 4.25
N LEU A 252 17.85 9.23 4.92
CA LEU A 252 16.50 9.27 4.38
C LEU A 252 15.61 9.98 5.38
N ALA A 253 14.73 10.84 4.90
CA ALA A 253 13.76 11.49 5.75
C ALA A 253 12.37 11.45 5.13
N PHE A 254 11.36 11.40 5.97
CA PHE A 254 9.98 11.62 5.59
C PHE A 254 9.43 12.78 6.41
N VAL A 255 8.95 13.80 5.71
CA VAL A 255 8.42 15.04 6.31
C VAL A 255 6.97 15.18 5.87
N PHE A 256 6.08 15.40 6.82
CA PHE A 256 4.68 15.69 6.53
C PHE A 256 4.25 16.94 7.27
N GLY A 257 3.54 17.78 6.54
CA GLY A 257 2.91 18.99 7.06
C GLY A 257 1.40 18.81 7.13
N LEU A 258 0.80 19.10 8.29
CA LEU A 258 -0.65 19.23 8.40
C LEU A 258 -1.11 20.50 7.67
N ARG A 259 -2.03 20.35 6.71
CA ARG A 259 -2.72 21.47 6.07
C ARG A 259 -3.93 21.83 6.89
N THR A 260 -3.94 23.06 7.39
CA THR A 260 -4.97 23.47 8.35
C THR A 260 -6.31 23.79 7.69
N TYR A 261 -6.32 24.05 6.38
CA TYR A 261 -7.53 24.42 5.65
C TYR A 261 -8.42 23.26 5.20
N ASP A 262 -7.84 22.08 4.93
CA ASP A 262 -8.58 20.91 4.46
C ASP A 262 -8.40 19.67 5.34
N GLY A 263 -7.59 19.75 6.41
CA GLY A 263 -7.33 18.65 7.33
C GLY A 263 -6.55 17.50 6.71
N LEU A 264 -6.03 17.69 5.48
CA LEU A 264 -5.18 16.72 4.81
C LEU A 264 -3.72 16.96 5.19
N TYR A 265 -2.91 15.94 4.97
CA TYR A 265 -1.47 16.03 5.16
C TYR A 265 -0.79 16.00 3.81
N ASP A 266 0.28 16.77 3.71
CA ASP A 266 1.15 16.81 2.55
C ASP A 266 2.50 16.25 2.96
N GLY A 267 2.84 15.07 2.43
CA GLY A 267 4.02 14.30 2.80
C GLY A 267 5.01 14.15 1.65
N ASN A 268 6.29 14.44 1.93
CA ASN A 268 7.39 14.31 0.98
C ASN A 268 8.51 13.43 1.57
N PHE A 269 9.09 12.59 0.71
CA PHE A 269 10.30 11.83 1.02
C PHE A 269 11.55 12.58 0.56
N PHE A 270 12.55 12.61 1.42
CA PHE A 270 13.84 13.25 1.17
C PHE A 270 14.96 12.25 1.31
N ARG A 271 16.02 12.48 0.55
CA ARG A 271 17.27 11.74 0.63
C ARG A 271 18.42 12.73 0.79
N LYS A 272 19.34 12.41 1.68
CA LYS A 272 20.55 13.20 1.89
C LYS A 272 21.59 12.87 0.82
N GLU A 273 22.05 13.89 0.11
CA GLU A 273 23.15 13.84 -0.86
C GLU A 273 24.19 14.90 -0.48
N GLY A 274 25.36 14.46 -0.01
CA GLY A 274 26.31 15.35 0.65
C GLY A 274 25.70 15.97 1.92
N ASP A 275 25.66 17.30 1.97
CA ASP A 275 25.08 18.07 3.08
C ASP A 275 23.64 18.54 2.82
N GLU A 276 23.06 18.18 1.67
CA GLU A 276 21.74 18.64 1.24
C GLU A 276 20.68 17.54 1.32
N TRP A 277 19.46 17.91 1.71
CA TRP A 277 18.28 17.05 1.67
C TRP A 277 17.46 17.33 0.42
N LEU A 278 17.42 16.35 -0.49
CA LEU A 278 16.78 16.48 -1.81
C LEU A 278 15.50 15.64 -1.88
N ASN A 279 14.49 16.10 -2.63
CA ASN A 279 13.23 15.38 -2.85
C ASN A 279 13.51 14.04 -3.54
N ASN A 280 12.89 12.96 -3.08
CA ASN A 280 12.99 11.64 -3.70
C ASN A 280 11.83 11.33 -4.68
N GLY A 281 11.09 12.35 -5.11
CA GLY A 281 10.11 12.30 -6.20
C GLY A 281 8.71 11.80 -5.85
N ASN A 282 8.42 11.55 -4.57
CA ASN A 282 7.13 11.02 -4.11
C ASN A 282 6.40 12.04 -3.24
N GLU A 283 5.78 13.04 -3.88
CA GLU A 283 4.83 13.92 -3.21
C GLU A 283 3.46 13.24 -3.17
N GLN A 284 2.85 13.16 -2.00
CA GLN A 284 1.50 12.60 -1.83
C GLN A 284 0.69 13.46 -0.86
N SER A 285 -0.51 13.87 -1.29
CA SER A 285 -1.54 14.37 -0.38
C SER A 285 -2.35 13.19 0.13
N MET A 286 -2.41 13.03 1.45
CA MET A 286 -2.97 11.85 2.11
C MET A 286 -3.75 12.25 3.35
N ASN A 287 -4.76 11.45 3.71
CA ASN A 287 -5.34 11.53 5.05
C ASN A 287 -4.46 10.81 6.09
N ALA A 288 -4.74 10.96 7.39
CA ALA A 288 -3.93 10.39 8.47
C ALA A 288 -3.80 8.86 8.39
N GLU A 289 -4.89 8.16 8.02
CA GLU A 289 -4.90 6.71 7.89
C GLU A 289 -4.01 6.23 6.72
N GLU A 290 -4.07 6.95 5.60
CA GLU A 290 -3.23 6.70 4.41
C GLU A 290 -1.75 6.93 4.71
N ILE A 291 -1.41 7.96 5.49
CA ILE A 291 -0.04 8.18 5.97
C ILE A 291 0.42 7.01 6.81
N GLY A 292 -0.36 6.59 7.81
CA GLY A 292 -0.02 5.45 8.65
C GLY A 292 0.29 4.20 7.81
N LYS A 293 -0.55 3.90 6.83
CA LYS A 293 -0.35 2.78 5.89
C LYS A 293 0.92 2.94 5.03
N GLN A 294 1.21 4.14 4.52
CA GLN A 294 2.39 4.37 3.68
C GLN A 294 3.68 4.33 4.48
N VAL A 295 3.66 4.91 5.68
CA VAL A 295 4.75 4.87 6.64
C VAL A 295 5.04 3.42 7.03
N ASP A 296 4.03 2.65 7.45
CA ASP A 296 4.21 1.24 7.79
C ASP A 296 4.69 0.40 6.58
N LYS A 297 4.15 0.66 5.39
CA LYS A 297 4.63 0.00 4.17
C LYS A 297 6.10 0.35 3.86
N PHE A 298 6.49 1.60 4.01
CA PHE A 298 7.85 2.07 3.72
C PHE A 298 8.85 1.58 4.76
N PHE A 299 8.59 1.86 6.04
CA PHE A 299 9.45 1.45 7.15
C PHE A 299 9.40 -0.05 7.39
N GLY A 300 8.25 -0.71 7.25
CA GLY A 300 8.13 -2.17 7.33
C GLY A 300 8.91 -2.89 6.23
N ARG A 301 9.01 -2.31 5.02
CA ARG A 301 9.93 -2.82 3.98
C ARG A 301 11.39 -2.60 4.35
N LEU A 302 11.74 -1.43 4.88
CA LEU A 302 13.09 -1.10 5.30
C LEU A 302 13.57 -1.96 6.47
N LEU A 303 12.75 -2.16 7.50
CA LEU A 303 13.03 -3.07 8.61
C LEU A 303 13.15 -4.51 8.16
N LYS A 304 12.33 -4.97 7.20
CA LYS A 304 12.50 -6.30 6.60
C LYS A 304 13.85 -6.42 5.89
N LEU A 305 14.26 -5.38 5.16
CA LEU A 305 15.58 -5.33 4.52
C LEU A 305 16.72 -5.27 5.55
N GLU A 306 16.53 -4.59 6.68
CA GLU A 306 17.50 -4.58 7.78
C GLU A 306 17.57 -5.89 8.52
N LYS A 307 16.43 -6.53 8.82
CA LYS A 307 16.39 -7.88 9.39
C LYS A 307 17.04 -8.88 8.44
N MET A 308 16.80 -8.77 7.14
CA MET A 308 17.53 -9.55 6.13
C MET A 308 19.02 -9.23 6.11
N LYS A 309 19.41 -7.96 6.16
CA LYS A 309 20.81 -7.55 6.15
C LYS A 309 21.53 -8.05 7.41
N LYS A 310 20.91 -7.90 8.58
CA LYS A 310 21.41 -8.40 9.86
C LYS A 310 21.45 -9.93 9.87
N MET A 311 20.44 -10.60 9.32
CA MET A 311 20.46 -12.06 9.15
C MET A 311 21.57 -12.50 8.20
N VAL A 312 21.84 -11.74 7.14
CA VAL A 312 22.99 -11.97 6.24
C VAL A 312 24.31 -11.66 6.94
N GLU A 313 24.41 -10.61 7.74
CA GLU A 313 25.61 -10.26 8.49
C GLU A 313 25.89 -11.24 9.63
N GLU A 314 24.87 -11.69 10.36
CA GLU A 314 24.94 -12.75 11.37
C GLU A 314 25.22 -14.10 10.72
N PHE A 315 24.68 -14.36 9.52
CA PHE A 315 25.05 -15.53 8.71
C PHE A 315 26.52 -15.47 8.28
N MET A 316 27.01 -14.29 7.89
CA MET A 316 28.41 -14.09 7.48
C MET A 316 29.39 -14.04 8.65
N GLN A 317 28.95 -13.62 9.84
CA GLN A 317 29.75 -13.61 11.08
C GLN A 317 29.69 -14.95 11.83
N GLY A 318 28.58 -15.67 11.76
CA GLY A 318 28.45 -17.06 12.24
C GLY A 318 29.13 -18.09 11.33
N ALA A 319 29.46 -17.70 10.09
CA ALA A 319 30.19 -18.55 9.15
C ALA A 319 31.66 -18.79 9.52
N ASP A 320 32.20 -18.14 10.56
CA ASP A 320 33.59 -18.38 11.01
C ASP A 320 33.69 -19.43 12.15
N GLU A 321 32.57 -19.83 12.77
CA GLU A 321 32.59 -20.85 13.84
C GLU A 321 31.46 -21.91 13.79
N SER A 322 30.48 -21.82 12.89
CA SER A 322 29.54 -22.92 12.71
C SER A 322 30.17 -24.04 11.88
N THR A 323 30.11 -25.25 12.41
CA THR A 323 30.51 -26.53 11.80
C THR A 323 29.63 -26.91 10.60
N ASN A 324 29.34 -25.95 9.70
CA ASN A 324 28.50 -26.13 8.52
C ASN A 324 29.02 -27.32 7.72
N GLN A 325 28.28 -28.43 7.77
CA GLN A 325 28.61 -29.63 7.01
C GLN A 325 28.42 -29.34 5.53
N ARG A 326 29.51 -28.90 4.90
CA ARG A 326 29.61 -28.75 3.46
C ARG A 326 29.85 -30.12 2.86
N LEU A 327 28.90 -30.61 2.06
CA LEU A 327 29.08 -31.82 1.26
C LEU A 327 29.66 -31.43 -0.10
N THR A 328 30.77 -32.05 -0.45
CA THR A 328 31.45 -31.88 -1.73
C THR A 328 31.59 -33.22 -2.43
N GLY A 329 31.98 -33.22 -3.69
CA GLY A 329 32.29 -34.47 -4.38
C GLY A 329 32.54 -34.27 -5.86
N LYS A 330 32.79 -35.39 -6.54
CA LYS A 330 32.95 -35.48 -7.99
C LYS A 330 32.00 -36.48 -8.60
N VAL A 331 31.56 -36.20 -9.81
CA VAL A 331 30.81 -37.13 -10.66
C VAL A 331 31.66 -37.46 -11.88
N THR A 332 32.03 -38.73 -12.03
CA THR A 332 32.89 -39.21 -13.12
C THR A 332 32.27 -40.38 -13.85
N PHE A 333 32.68 -40.61 -15.09
CA PHE A 333 32.43 -41.86 -15.81
C PHE A 333 33.41 -42.95 -15.38
N ALA A 334 33.17 -44.19 -15.82
CA ALA A 334 34.05 -45.34 -15.51
C ALA A 334 35.49 -45.18 -16.02
N ASP A 335 35.70 -44.36 -17.06
CA ASP A 335 37.03 -44.02 -17.60
C ASP A 335 37.73 -42.88 -16.83
N GLY A 336 37.11 -42.35 -15.78
CA GLY A 336 37.60 -41.23 -14.99
C GLY A 336 37.31 -39.85 -15.58
N THR A 337 36.70 -39.76 -16.77
CA THR A 337 36.29 -38.48 -17.37
C THR A 337 35.20 -37.83 -16.50
N PRO A 338 35.29 -36.52 -16.19
CA PRO A 338 34.26 -35.84 -15.40
C PRO A 338 32.95 -35.68 -16.19
N VAL A 339 31.82 -35.72 -15.48
CA VAL A 339 30.54 -35.21 -16.01
C VAL A 339 30.59 -33.70 -16.02
N THR A 340 30.31 -33.05 -17.14
CA THR A 340 30.61 -31.61 -17.28
C THR A 340 29.42 -30.68 -17.07
N SER A 341 28.21 -31.25 -16.92
CA SER A 341 26.97 -30.50 -16.74
C SER A 341 25.90 -31.33 -16.03
N GLY A 342 24.94 -30.65 -15.40
CA GLY A 342 23.78 -31.24 -14.75
C GLY A 342 23.60 -30.81 -13.30
N LEU A 343 22.58 -31.38 -12.68
CA LEU A 343 22.29 -31.27 -11.25
C LEU A 343 22.41 -32.64 -10.60
N ILE A 344 23.06 -32.70 -9.45
CA ILE A 344 22.97 -33.83 -8.52
C ILE A 344 21.91 -33.53 -7.47
N VAL A 345 21.05 -34.51 -7.16
CA VAL A 345 19.94 -34.38 -6.22
C VAL A 345 20.03 -35.46 -5.16
N TYR A 346 19.92 -35.05 -3.90
CA TYR A 346 19.83 -35.90 -2.72
C TYR A 346 18.39 -35.83 -2.20
N SER A 347 17.74 -36.97 -2.04
CA SER A 347 16.35 -37.04 -1.58
C SER A 347 16.19 -38.09 -0.49
N SER A 348 15.66 -37.69 0.66
CA SER A 348 15.13 -38.56 1.70
C SER A 348 13.62 -38.34 1.84
N PRO A 349 12.90 -39.10 2.69
CA PRO A 349 11.48 -38.86 2.93
C PRO A 349 11.16 -37.48 3.52
N THR A 350 12.12 -36.84 4.18
CA THR A 350 11.90 -35.58 4.92
C THR A 350 12.69 -34.40 4.36
N PHE A 351 13.67 -34.65 3.49
CA PHE A 351 14.57 -33.61 3.01
C PHE A 351 14.97 -33.80 1.54
N GLN A 352 15.22 -32.68 0.86
CA GLN A 352 15.75 -32.68 -0.49
C GLN A 352 16.77 -31.55 -0.67
N ALA A 353 17.93 -31.88 -1.23
CA ALA A 353 18.95 -30.92 -1.64
C ALA A 353 19.44 -31.17 -3.06
N ARG A 354 19.99 -30.14 -3.69
CA ARG A 354 20.54 -30.21 -5.05
C ARG A 354 21.78 -29.34 -5.20
N ALA A 355 22.70 -29.75 -6.06
CA ALA A 355 23.85 -28.97 -6.47
C ALA A 355 24.08 -29.04 -7.98
N THR A 356 24.63 -27.97 -8.55
CA THR A 356 25.11 -27.95 -9.93
C THR A 356 26.46 -28.64 -10.03
N ILE A 357 26.63 -29.48 -11.05
CA ILE A 357 27.90 -30.11 -11.40
C ILE A 357 28.71 -29.12 -12.24
N ALA A 358 29.91 -28.79 -11.78
CA ALA A 358 30.86 -27.95 -12.48
C ALA A 358 31.52 -28.71 -13.65
N LYS A 359 32.17 -27.97 -14.56
CA LYS A 359 32.81 -28.54 -15.76
C LYS A 359 33.90 -29.57 -15.46
N ASP A 360 34.50 -29.55 -14.27
CA ASP A 360 35.51 -30.49 -13.82
C ASP A 360 34.91 -31.70 -13.07
N GLY A 361 33.58 -31.85 -13.10
CA GLY A 361 32.85 -32.90 -12.42
C GLY A 361 32.60 -32.63 -10.93
N THR A 362 33.14 -31.54 -10.37
CA THR A 362 32.94 -31.24 -8.95
C THR A 362 31.55 -30.69 -8.67
N TYR A 363 31.05 -30.94 -7.47
CA TYR A 363 29.83 -30.31 -6.98
C TYR A 363 29.98 -29.94 -5.51
N VAL A 364 29.16 -28.99 -5.08
CA VAL A 364 29.09 -28.54 -3.68
C VAL A 364 27.63 -28.38 -3.32
N ILE A 365 27.17 -29.13 -2.33
CA ILE A 365 25.87 -28.87 -1.72
C ILE A 365 26.08 -27.94 -0.54
N ALA A 366 25.66 -26.70 -0.75
CA ALA A 366 25.47 -25.73 0.30
C ALA A 366 23.98 -25.34 0.28
N GLY A 367 23.30 -25.45 1.40
CA GLY A 367 21.91 -25.00 1.51
C GLY A 367 21.80 -23.55 1.05
N ILE A 368 20.76 -23.25 0.27
CA ILE A 368 20.49 -21.90 -0.26
C ILE A 368 20.28 -20.88 0.89
N VAL A 369 20.00 -21.36 2.11
CA VAL A 369 19.77 -20.56 3.33
C VAL A 369 20.28 -21.28 4.59
N GLY A 370 21.58 -21.56 4.68
CA GLY A 370 22.19 -22.11 5.92
C GLY A 370 21.66 -23.47 6.38
N SER A 371 20.87 -24.16 5.57
CA SER A 371 20.43 -25.52 5.84
C SER A 371 21.51 -26.51 5.42
N GLU A 372 22.25 -26.99 6.41
CA GLU A 372 23.10 -28.19 6.30
C GLU A 372 22.27 -29.35 5.73
N ILE A 373 22.90 -30.28 4.98
CA ILE A 373 22.23 -31.55 4.71
C ILE A 373 22.14 -32.30 6.05
N PRO A 374 20.95 -32.58 6.58
CA PRO A 374 20.82 -33.32 7.83
C PRO A 374 21.30 -34.78 7.64
N PRO A 375 21.86 -35.40 8.68
CA PRO A 375 22.18 -36.82 8.66
C PRO A 375 20.94 -37.67 8.35
N ASP A 376 20.98 -38.45 7.27
CA ASP A 376 19.88 -39.31 6.81
C ASP A 376 20.39 -40.28 5.72
N ASP A 377 19.54 -41.22 5.34
CA ASP A 377 19.71 -42.07 4.16
C ASP A 377 19.10 -41.39 2.93
N TYR A 378 19.95 -41.07 1.96
CA TYR A 378 19.55 -40.37 0.74
C TYR A 378 19.56 -41.29 -0.47
N THR A 379 18.50 -41.19 -1.27
CA THR A 379 18.52 -41.61 -2.66
C THR A 379 19.15 -40.48 -3.49
N VAL A 380 20.13 -40.82 -4.31
CA VAL A 380 20.85 -39.85 -5.16
C VAL A 380 20.48 -40.06 -6.62
N TYR A 381 20.21 -38.99 -7.36
CA TYR A 381 19.94 -39.04 -8.79
C TYR A 381 20.34 -37.74 -9.47
N PHE A 382 20.34 -37.73 -10.81
CA PHE A 382 20.80 -36.60 -11.61
C PHE A 382 19.67 -36.00 -12.44
N LYS A 383 19.76 -34.71 -12.73
CA LYS A 383 18.83 -33.96 -13.59
C LYS A 383 19.58 -33.05 -14.54
N ASP A 384 18.87 -32.58 -15.56
CA ASP A 384 19.33 -31.54 -16.49
C ASP A 384 20.68 -31.84 -17.15
N THR A 385 20.92 -33.10 -17.50
CA THR A 385 22.11 -33.58 -18.22
C THR A 385 21.72 -34.67 -19.23
N ASP A 386 22.34 -34.63 -20.40
CA ASP A 386 22.24 -35.65 -21.46
C ASP A 386 23.49 -36.54 -21.52
N GLU A 387 24.48 -36.31 -20.65
CA GLU A 387 25.74 -37.05 -20.62
C GLU A 387 25.61 -38.39 -19.86
N ILE A 388 24.68 -38.47 -18.91
CA ILE A 388 24.51 -39.58 -17.96
C ILE A 388 23.47 -40.59 -18.47
N ASN A 389 23.70 -41.88 -18.24
CA ASN A 389 22.75 -42.96 -18.52
C ASN A 389 21.38 -42.70 -17.87
N ALA A 390 20.31 -42.92 -18.65
CA ALA A 390 18.92 -42.66 -18.23
C ALA A 390 18.52 -43.32 -16.92
N LYS A 391 19.14 -44.46 -16.55
CA LYS A 391 18.86 -45.12 -15.28
C LYS A 391 19.19 -44.26 -14.07
N TYR A 392 20.11 -43.29 -14.15
CA TYR A 392 20.46 -42.44 -13.01
C TYR A 392 19.66 -41.12 -12.95
N LEU A 393 18.68 -40.91 -13.85
CA LEU A 393 17.98 -39.63 -13.97
C LEU A 393 16.73 -39.47 -13.09
N SER A 394 16.36 -40.49 -12.31
CA SER A 394 15.25 -40.40 -11.36
C SER A 394 15.52 -41.17 -10.06
N SER A 395 14.81 -40.80 -8.99
CA SER A 395 14.90 -41.47 -7.69
C SER A 395 14.48 -42.94 -7.74
N GLU A 396 13.60 -43.30 -8.67
CA GLU A 396 13.05 -44.65 -8.80
C GLU A 396 14.02 -45.60 -9.52
N THR A 397 14.86 -45.07 -10.41
CA THR A 397 15.71 -45.88 -11.29
C THR A 397 17.20 -45.83 -10.94
N SER A 398 17.67 -44.83 -10.20
CA SER A 398 19.13 -44.63 -10.01
C SER A 398 19.81 -45.76 -9.26
N GLY A 399 19.13 -46.34 -8.26
CA GLY A 399 19.72 -47.29 -7.32
C GLY A 399 20.83 -46.72 -6.44
N LEU A 400 21.20 -45.44 -6.58
CA LEU A 400 22.27 -44.82 -5.81
C LEU A 400 21.75 -44.42 -4.44
N ARG A 401 22.38 -44.95 -3.38
CA ARG A 401 22.05 -44.65 -1.99
C ARG A 401 23.31 -44.25 -1.23
N ILE A 402 23.18 -43.26 -0.34
CA ILE A 402 24.25 -42.80 0.53
C ILE A 402 23.68 -42.45 1.90
N SER A 403 24.33 -42.92 2.96
CA SER A 403 24.07 -42.47 4.33
C SER A 403 24.98 -41.29 4.62
N ILE A 404 24.41 -40.13 4.93
CA ILE A 404 25.16 -38.97 5.38
C ILE A 404 25.14 -38.98 6.91
N GLU A 405 26.32 -39.06 7.50
CA GLU A 405 26.53 -38.96 8.94
C GLU A 405 27.15 -37.61 9.29
N ASN A 406 27.17 -37.28 10.59
CA ASN A 406 27.81 -36.06 11.06
C ASN A 406 29.31 -36.07 10.72
N GLY A 407 29.75 -35.12 9.88
CA GLY A 407 31.15 -34.96 9.47
C GLY A 407 31.50 -35.59 8.12
N THR A 408 30.54 -36.14 7.37
CA THR A 408 30.79 -36.52 5.97
C THR A 408 30.93 -35.27 5.10
N HIS A 409 32.12 -35.07 4.54
CA HIS A 409 32.43 -33.86 3.75
C HIS A 409 32.60 -34.12 2.24
N THR A 410 32.84 -35.36 1.83
CA THR A 410 33.10 -35.69 0.42
C THR A 410 32.45 -37.01 0.02
N VAL A 411 31.67 -37.01 -1.07
CA VAL A 411 31.04 -38.20 -1.65
C VAL A 411 31.21 -38.18 -3.17
N ASP A 412 31.92 -39.15 -3.74
CA ASP A 412 32.11 -39.23 -5.19
C ASP A 412 31.16 -40.26 -5.81
N PHE A 413 30.69 -39.98 -7.03
CA PHE A 413 29.83 -40.89 -7.79
C PHE A 413 30.49 -41.24 -9.12
N MET A 414 30.49 -42.54 -9.43
CA MET A 414 30.83 -43.05 -10.74
C MET A 414 29.56 -43.48 -11.47
N VAL A 415 29.30 -42.91 -12.65
CA VAL A 415 28.08 -43.14 -13.44
C VAL A 415 28.41 -43.66 -14.84
N GLY A 416 27.41 -44.21 -15.52
CA GLY A 416 27.52 -44.67 -16.91
C GLY A 416 27.18 -43.56 -17.89
N LYS A 417 27.74 -43.62 -19.10
CA LYS A 417 27.44 -42.66 -20.19
C LYS A 417 26.06 -42.93 -20.80
N ALA A 418 25.42 -41.89 -21.35
CA ALA A 418 24.12 -42.00 -22.02
C ALA A 418 24.08 -43.04 -23.16
N THR A 419 25.21 -43.27 -23.83
CA THR A 419 25.34 -44.23 -24.93
C THR A 419 25.54 -45.68 -24.49
N GLU A 420 25.80 -45.94 -23.22
CA GLU A 420 25.96 -47.30 -22.71
C GLU A 420 24.60 -47.99 -22.67
N LYS A 421 24.46 -49.06 -23.47
CA LYS A 421 23.27 -49.92 -23.41
C LYS A 421 23.18 -50.49 -21.98
N PRO A 422 21.98 -50.53 -21.36
CA PRO A 422 21.82 -51.20 -20.07
C PRO A 422 22.44 -52.59 -20.16
N ALA A 423 23.38 -52.90 -19.26
CA ALA A 423 23.87 -54.26 -19.13
C ALA A 423 22.63 -55.14 -18.88
N ASP A 424 22.47 -56.17 -19.70
CA ASP A 424 21.29 -57.04 -19.65
C ASP A 424 21.23 -57.68 -18.25
N GLU A 425 20.34 -57.19 -17.39
CA GLU A 425 20.20 -57.59 -15.98
C GLU A 425 19.69 -59.05 -15.83
N SER A 426 19.59 -59.79 -16.93
CA SER A 426 19.12 -61.18 -16.98
C SER A 426 20.17 -62.23 -16.57
N GLN A 427 21.29 -61.85 -15.95
CA GLN A 427 22.33 -62.78 -15.49
C GLN A 427 22.72 -62.68 -13.99
N GLN A 428 21.85 -62.13 -13.12
CA GLN A 428 22.06 -62.17 -11.66
C GLN A 428 21.10 -63.12 -10.94
#